data_AF-A0A7C4G560-F1
#
_entry.id   AF-A0A7C4G560-F1
#
_cell.length_a   1.000
_cell.length_b   1.000
_cell.length_c   1.000
_cell.angle_alpha   90.00
_cell.angle_beta   90.00
_cell.angle_gamma   90.00
#
_symmetry.space_group_name_H-M   'P 1'
#
loop_
_entity.id
_entity.type
_entity.pdbx_description
1 polymer ?
#
loop_
_entity_poly.entity_id
_entity_poly.type
_entity_poly.pdbx_seq_one_letter_code
_entity_poly.pdbx_strand_id
1 'polypeptide(L)'
;MSSARVVQRFALFLMAFGGTIQAQAQPKFTFEIAGPEVVIEWLTDSTFRFCRAWEGLRCDPEDVHGAARAELRRTESESKIVFTSKYLEVEISKPDLRLRVLTRDGELLLAETSAVARKGGDVEAVRVAAPGERFYGLGARESSAADARGMIIETGRPFLLSSRGYGLHHTSPGNYVFDFTRTGPDEAIVLYRGVPRFEYWFYYGPSIKAIYEEHLEVAPPRGYAMFDLLRKEALPGRASLLPAGDVASWKSLEGAIRGLVHASLSGILNPAFDLGAYAEAPLDLYRRAAQFASIVPLICDSGSPPLDPRKHAERQKWLVWRQRLIPFLLAYVEETNQRGFPMIHPLAMQFPKDEPGGLLTDQFLLGDEILAAPVYTVDGRRRVYLPMGRWTDLYTNKEHAGRQTIEIQAEPDVLPLFARNGSIVPLAGETAAGPMELHYFPSLAGELFLYEPEIRAYTQVHAAPALDIMRLEIEAKAARSYEWVAHHLPKPNSVTAREKRYVEVTSRQLLKPGNWYYDESRRNVHVAVEVERGQTLITHLSF
;
A
#
# COMPACT_ATOMS: atom_id res chain seq x y z
N MET A 1 -23.10 17.84 -24.19
CA MET A 1 -22.63 18.93 -23.32
C MET A 1 -21.87 18.31 -22.16
N SER A 2 -20.64 18.80 -21.94
CA SER A 2 -19.67 18.42 -20.91
C SER A 2 -19.17 16.95 -20.88
N SER A 3 -18.27 16.61 -21.80
CA SER A 3 -17.21 15.62 -21.55
C SER A 3 -15.86 16.36 -21.62
N ALA A 4 -15.26 16.60 -20.46
CA ALA A 4 -13.98 17.26 -20.33
C ALA A 4 -12.90 16.20 -20.07
N ARG A 5 -12.25 15.82 -21.17
CA ARG A 5 -10.80 15.65 -21.32
C ARG A 5 -10.09 14.73 -20.32
N VAL A 6 -10.11 13.47 -20.71
CA VAL A 6 -9.10 12.44 -20.48
C VAL A 6 -7.68 13.01 -20.65
N VAL A 7 -6.94 12.96 -19.54
CA VAL A 7 -5.52 13.25 -19.38
C VAL A 7 -4.72 12.17 -20.12
N GLN A 8 -4.39 12.38 -21.39
CA GLN A 8 -3.30 11.68 -22.09
C GLN A 8 -2.98 12.32 -23.45
N ARG A 9 -2.52 13.58 -23.42
CA ARG A 9 -1.81 14.23 -24.54
C ARG A 9 -0.80 15.25 -23.99
N PHE A 10 0.22 14.79 -23.29
CA PHE A 10 1.35 15.63 -22.87
C PHE A 10 2.62 14.77 -22.73
N ALA A 11 3.15 14.25 -23.84
CA ALA A 11 4.51 13.68 -23.88
C ALA A 11 5.10 13.53 -25.31
N LEU A 12 4.31 13.60 -26.38
CA LEU A 12 4.82 13.51 -27.76
C LEU A 12 4.23 14.61 -28.66
N PHE A 13 4.52 15.88 -28.37
CA PHE A 13 4.37 16.97 -29.36
C PHE A 13 5.23 18.21 -29.03
N LEU A 14 6.50 18.02 -28.64
CA LEU A 14 7.47 19.12 -28.53
C LEU A 14 8.86 18.64 -28.98
N MET A 15 9.00 18.35 -30.28
CA MET A 15 10.31 18.23 -30.95
C MET A 15 10.38 19.03 -32.27
N ALA A 16 9.57 20.08 -32.40
CA ALA A 16 9.69 21.01 -33.51
C ALA A 16 9.10 22.34 -33.09
N PHE A 17 9.86 23.13 -32.33
CA PHE A 17 9.91 24.59 -32.36
C PHE A 17 10.93 24.98 -31.28
N GLY A 18 12.01 25.63 -31.70
CA GLY A 18 13.06 26.12 -30.81
C GLY A 18 12.46 27.10 -29.80
N GLY A 19 12.32 26.65 -28.56
CA GLY A 19 11.91 27.43 -27.43
C GLY A 19 12.51 26.80 -26.19
N THR A 20 13.49 27.48 -25.60
CA THR A 20 14.12 27.11 -24.35
C THR A 20 13.04 27.08 -23.26
N ILE A 21 12.67 25.88 -22.78
CA ILE A 21 11.89 25.75 -21.54
C ILE A 21 12.86 26.05 -20.40
N GLN A 22 12.80 27.27 -19.86
CA GLN A 22 13.41 27.54 -18.57
C GLN A 22 12.60 26.78 -17.51
N ALA A 23 13.22 25.77 -16.90
CA ALA A 23 12.72 25.20 -15.65
C ALA A 23 12.58 26.35 -14.65
N GLN A 24 11.36 26.59 -14.16
CA GLN A 24 11.14 27.56 -13.11
C GLN A 24 11.88 27.04 -11.87
N ALA A 25 12.85 27.82 -11.39
CA ALA A 25 13.66 27.42 -10.24
C ALA A 25 12.73 27.12 -9.05
N GLN A 26 13.03 26.06 -8.31
CA GLN A 26 12.25 25.70 -7.13
C GLN A 26 12.20 26.89 -6.17
N PRO A 27 11.04 27.22 -5.56
CA PRO A 27 10.95 28.28 -4.57
C PRO A 27 11.73 27.86 -3.33
N LYS A 28 13.01 28.23 -3.34
CA LYS A 28 13.99 27.98 -2.30
C LYS A 28 14.23 29.29 -1.56
N PHE A 29 14.06 29.24 -0.24
CA PHE A 29 14.35 30.36 0.64
C PHE A 29 15.45 29.96 1.60
N THR A 30 16.61 30.61 1.47
CA THR A 30 17.72 30.50 2.41
C THR A 30 17.70 31.72 3.31
N PHE A 31 17.87 31.49 4.61
CA PHE A 31 18.07 32.56 5.58
C PHE A 31 19.13 32.14 6.60
N GLU A 32 19.97 33.11 6.98
CA GLU A 32 21.03 32.93 7.96
C GLU A 32 20.66 33.68 9.24
N ILE A 33 20.74 33.01 10.39
CA ILE A 33 20.57 33.66 11.69
C ILE A 33 21.78 33.33 12.54
N ALA A 34 22.75 34.26 12.62
CA ALA A 34 23.88 34.27 13.55
C ALA A 34 24.62 32.92 13.71
N GLY A 35 25.11 32.33 12.62
CA GLY A 35 25.99 31.14 12.66
C GLY A 35 25.44 29.90 11.94
N PRO A 36 24.23 29.41 12.26
CA PRO A 36 23.58 28.34 11.50
C PRO A 36 22.87 28.83 10.22
N GLU A 37 23.02 28.06 9.14
CA GLU A 37 22.22 28.20 7.92
C GLU A 37 20.88 27.46 8.12
N VAL A 38 19.78 28.10 7.72
CA VAL A 38 18.47 27.46 7.63
C VAL A 38 17.93 27.60 6.21
N VAL A 39 17.48 26.48 5.66
CA VAL A 39 16.87 26.41 4.34
C VAL A 39 15.48 25.83 4.47
N ILE A 40 14.52 26.53 3.87
CA ILE A 40 13.21 25.97 3.54
C ILE A 40 13.02 25.99 2.03
N GLU A 41 12.71 24.83 1.47
CA GLU A 41 12.57 24.64 0.03
C GLU A 41 11.26 23.94 -0.25
N TRP A 42 10.42 24.53 -1.09
CA TRP A 42 9.10 24.00 -1.38
C TRP A 42 9.06 23.32 -2.75
N LEU A 43 8.51 22.12 -2.78
CA LEU A 43 8.33 21.36 -4.01
C LEU A 43 6.88 21.48 -4.54
N THR A 44 5.91 21.30 -3.65
CA THR A 44 4.48 21.40 -3.95
C THR A 44 3.79 22.29 -2.90
N ASP A 45 2.50 22.58 -3.05
CA ASP A 45 1.73 23.27 -2.00
C ASP A 45 1.61 22.48 -0.68
N SER A 46 1.98 21.20 -0.69
CA SER A 46 1.90 20.27 0.45
C SER A 46 3.25 19.80 0.95
N THR A 47 4.34 20.06 0.22
CA THR A 47 5.64 19.43 0.44
C THR A 47 6.75 20.46 0.49
N PHE A 48 7.50 20.44 1.59
CA PHE A 48 8.69 21.27 1.76
C PHE A 48 9.80 20.51 2.48
N ARG A 49 11.04 20.87 2.17
CA ARG A 49 12.23 20.46 2.90
C ARG A 49 12.55 21.53 3.93
N PHE A 50 12.91 21.09 5.13
CA PHE A 50 13.48 21.93 6.17
C PHE A 50 14.86 21.39 6.52
N CYS A 51 15.87 22.25 6.40
CA CYS A 51 17.25 21.93 6.76
C CYS A 51 17.84 23.00 7.67
N ARG A 52 18.51 22.56 8.72
CA ARG A 52 19.35 23.39 9.59
C ARG A 52 20.74 22.78 9.70
N ALA A 53 21.76 23.59 9.45
CA ALA A 53 23.17 23.23 9.53
C ALA A 53 23.92 24.13 10.53
N TRP A 54 25.05 23.63 11.07
CA TRP A 54 25.90 24.34 12.05
C TRP A 54 27.36 24.36 11.58
N GLU A 55 28.19 25.22 12.19
CA GLU A 55 29.67 25.16 12.10
C GLU A 55 30.23 25.27 10.67
N GLY A 56 29.60 26.10 9.82
CA GLY A 56 30.05 26.33 8.43
C GLY A 56 29.64 25.25 7.43
N LEU A 57 28.91 24.21 7.87
CA LEU A 57 28.23 23.27 6.98
C LEU A 57 27.03 23.95 6.30
N ARG A 58 26.69 23.47 5.09
CA ARG A 58 25.58 24.01 4.30
C ARG A 58 24.45 23.02 4.09
N CYS A 59 23.25 23.56 3.87
CA CYS A 59 22.07 22.84 3.42
C CYS A 59 22.06 22.80 1.88
N ASP A 60 22.87 21.89 1.32
CA ASP A 60 22.96 21.70 -0.12
C ASP A 60 21.59 21.33 -0.70
N PRO A 61 21.26 21.73 -1.94
CA PRO A 61 20.07 21.21 -2.64
C PRO A 61 20.04 19.67 -2.64
N GLU A 62 18.87 19.08 -2.46
CA GLU A 62 18.68 17.65 -2.74
C GLU A 62 18.15 17.47 -4.17
N ASP A 63 18.64 16.43 -4.85
CA ASP A 63 18.10 16.03 -6.15
C ASP A 63 16.71 15.42 -5.94
N VAL A 64 15.67 16.15 -6.33
CA VAL A 64 14.28 15.67 -6.34
C VAL A 64 13.85 15.35 -7.76
N HIS A 65 12.89 14.42 -7.88
CA HIS A 65 12.40 13.98 -9.20
C HIS A 65 11.37 14.95 -9.81
N GLY A 66 10.46 15.47 -8.99
CA GLY A 66 9.40 16.37 -9.43
C GLY A 66 9.89 17.77 -9.81
N ALA A 67 9.21 18.41 -10.76
CA ALA A 67 9.36 19.84 -11.00
C ALA A 67 8.64 20.62 -9.90
N ALA A 68 9.29 21.64 -9.34
CA ALA A 68 8.66 22.48 -8.34
C ALA A 68 7.47 23.24 -8.92
N ARG A 69 6.36 23.17 -8.19
CA ARG A 69 5.05 23.72 -8.59
C ARG A 69 4.33 24.40 -7.43
N ALA A 70 5.02 24.66 -6.32
CA ALA A 70 4.45 25.33 -5.16
C ALA A 70 4.14 26.80 -5.46
N GLU A 71 2.94 27.25 -5.10
CA GLU A 71 2.55 28.65 -5.15
C GLU A 71 2.46 29.21 -3.72
N LEU A 72 3.33 30.17 -3.40
CA LEU A 72 3.55 30.61 -2.02
C LEU A 72 3.44 32.12 -1.87
N ARG A 73 2.80 32.52 -0.79
CA ARG A 73 2.90 33.87 -0.23
C ARG A 73 3.82 33.85 0.98
N ARG A 74 4.79 34.77 1.01
CA ARG A 74 5.64 35.02 2.17
C ARG A 74 5.25 36.33 2.84
N THR A 75 5.08 36.30 4.15
CA THR A 75 4.99 37.51 4.97
C THR A 75 6.03 37.46 6.08
N GLU A 76 6.47 38.63 6.52
CA GLU A 76 7.53 38.75 7.51
C GLU A 76 7.18 39.87 8.49
N SER A 77 7.42 39.59 9.76
CA SER A 77 7.29 40.53 10.88
C SER A 77 8.60 40.60 11.65
N GLU A 78 8.66 41.41 12.70
CA GLU A 78 9.83 41.46 13.58
C GLU A 78 10.12 40.13 14.28
N SER A 79 9.08 39.35 14.62
CA SER A 79 9.23 38.12 15.41
C SER A 79 9.17 36.82 14.61
N LYS A 80 8.57 36.82 13.40
CA LYS A 80 8.38 35.58 12.62
C LYS A 80 8.33 35.80 11.11
N ILE A 81 8.60 34.73 10.38
CA ILE A 81 8.34 34.58 8.94
C ILE A 81 7.18 33.59 8.78
N VAL A 82 6.24 33.89 7.88
CA VAL A 82 5.12 33.00 7.57
C VAL A 82 5.09 32.72 6.07
N PHE A 83 5.02 31.43 5.72
CA PHE A 83 4.79 30.94 4.37
C PHE A 83 3.37 30.40 4.30
N THR A 84 2.63 30.81 3.27
CA THR A 84 1.26 30.35 3.02
C THR A 84 1.20 29.72 1.64
N SER A 85 0.81 28.44 1.59
CA SER A 85 0.49 27.73 0.36
C SER A 85 -1.03 27.57 0.22
N LYS A 86 -1.48 26.82 -0.79
CA LYS A 86 -2.88 26.40 -0.92
C LYS A 86 -3.39 25.59 0.29
N TYR A 87 -2.54 24.81 0.94
CA TYR A 87 -2.96 23.86 2.00
C TYR A 87 -2.36 24.13 3.37
N LEU A 88 -1.24 24.86 3.42
CA LEU A 88 -0.44 25.01 4.63
C LEU A 88 -0.20 26.47 4.99
N GLU A 89 -0.06 26.71 6.29
CA GLU A 89 0.57 27.88 6.87
C GLU A 89 1.78 27.40 7.71
N VAL A 90 2.98 27.82 7.31
CA VAL A 90 4.23 27.46 7.98
C VAL A 90 4.84 28.70 8.61
N GLU A 91 4.94 28.70 9.93
CA GLU A 91 5.49 29.78 10.73
C GLU A 91 6.89 29.41 11.20
N ILE A 92 7.84 30.35 11.06
CA ILE A 92 9.20 30.22 11.57
C ILE A 92 9.48 31.40 12.51
N SER A 93 9.70 31.09 13.78
CA SER A 93 10.08 32.05 14.81
C SER A 93 11.50 32.57 14.56
N LYS A 94 11.69 33.90 14.50
CA LYS A 94 13.03 34.49 14.29
C LYS A 94 13.97 34.35 15.51
N PRO A 95 13.51 34.51 16.76
CA PRO A 95 14.40 34.41 17.93
C PRO A 95 15.05 33.04 18.12
N ASP A 96 14.34 31.96 17.80
CA ASP A 96 14.72 30.61 18.19
C ASP A 96 14.52 29.55 17.09
N LEU A 97 14.13 29.98 15.89
CA LEU A 97 13.99 29.16 14.69
C LEU A 97 12.94 28.04 14.78
N ARG A 98 12.06 28.07 15.79
CA ARG A 98 11.02 27.06 15.93
C ARG A 98 10.06 27.09 14.75
N LEU A 99 9.79 25.92 14.21
CA LEU A 99 8.84 25.70 13.13
C LEU A 99 7.47 25.27 13.67
N ARG A 100 6.42 25.86 13.12
CA ARG A 100 5.03 25.47 13.34
C ARG A 100 4.31 25.36 12.00
N VAL A 101 3.61 24.25 11.78
CA VAL A 101 2.88 23.94 10.55
C VAL A 101 1.41 23.78 10.90
N LEU A 102 0.56 24.52 10.21
CA LEU A 102 -0.88 24.42 10.30
C LEU A 102 -1.47 24.14 8.92
N THR A 103 -2.65 23.54 8.90
CA THR A 103 -3.52 23.60 7.74
C THR A 103 -4.07 25.02 7.53
N ARG A 104 -4.65 25.31 6.36
CA ARG A 104 -5.26 26.62 6.08
C ARG A 104 -6.48 26.97 6.93
N ASP A 105 -7.16 25.99 7.50
CA ASP A 105 -8.24 26.15 8.48
C ASP A 105 -7.73 26.27 9.94
N GLY A 106 -6.41 26.24 10.14
CA GLY A 106 -5.77 26.52 11.43
C GLY A 106 -5.58 25.30 12.33
N GLU A 107 -5.81 24.08 11.83
CA GLU A 107 -5.47 22.86 12.57
C GLU A 107 -3.94 22.73 12.68
N LEU A 108 -3.45 22.53 13.91
CA LEU A 108 -2.03 22.32 14.14
C LEU A 108 -1.60 20.95 13.61
N LEU A 109 -0.65 20.88 12.68
CA LEU A 109 -0.08 19.61 12.22
C LEU A 109 1.18 19.26 13.00
N LEU A 110 2.13 20.18 13.07
CA LEU A 110 3.43 19.98 13.71
C LEU A 110 3.88 21.29 14.37
N ALA A 111 4.39 21.23 15.59
CA ALA A 111 5.01 22.37 16.26
C ALA A 111 6.20 21.93 17.10
N GLU A 112 7.31 22.65 16.98
CA GLU A 112 8.45 22.52 17.87
C GLU A 112 8.19 23.26 19.19
N THR A 113 8.48 22.62 20.32
CA THR A 113 8.26 23.21 21.66
C THR A 113 9.48 24.03 22.10
N SER A 114 10.67 23.62 21.70
CA SER A 114 11.95 24.30 21.95
C SER A 114 12.78 24.45 20.68
N ALA A 115 13.77 25.34 20.68
CA ALA A 115 14.75 25.40 19.60
C ALA A 115 15.43 24.04 19.43
N VAL A 116 15.68 23.63 18.18
CA VAL A 116 16.48 22.43 17.90
C VAL A 116 17.86 22.59 18.53
N ALA A 117 18.25 21.64 19.36
CA ALA A 117 19.46 21.69 20.18
C ALA A 117 20.52 20.74 19.61
N ARG A 118 21.78 21.17 19.63
CA ARG A 118 22.95 20.32 19.32
C ARG A 118 23.72 20.07 20.60
N LYS A 119 23.89 18.81 21.00
CA LYS A 119 24.56 18.41 22.25
C LYS A 119 25.50 17.24 21.96
N GLY A 120 26.81 17.43 22.16
CA GLY A 120 27.79 16.34 22.03
C GLY A 120 27.83 15.68 20.64
N GLY A 121 27.50 16.42 19.57
CA GLY A 121 27.44 15.89 18.20
C GLY A 121 26.07 15.35 17.78
N ASP A 122 25.16 15.13 18.73
CA ASP A 122 23.78 14.75 18.46
C ASP A 122 22.89 15.98 18.27
N VAL A 123 21.81 15.82 17.50
CA VAL A 123 20.80 16.85 17.28
C VAL A 123 19.46 16.39 17.83
N GLU A 124 18.86 17.20 18.68
CA GLU A 124 17.59 16.93 19.36
C GLU A 124 16.53 17.96 18.93
N ALA A 125 15.37 17.48 18.51
CA ALA A 125 14.19 18.30 18.29
C ALA A 125 13.02 17.75 19.12
N VAL A 126 12.35 18.64 19.84
CA VAL A 126 11.18 18.33 20.67
C VAL A 126 9.96 18.98 20.06
N ARG A 127 8.91 18.18 19.86
CA ARG A 127 7.67 18.60 19.21
C ARG A 127 6.47 18.30 20.09
N VAL A 128 5.38 19.02 19.85
CA VAL A 128 4.08 18.72 20.44
C VAL A 128 3.59 17.37 19.90
N ALA A 129 3.19 16.47 20.80
CA ALA A 129 2.43 15.27 20.46
C ALA A 129 0.97 15.48 20.86
N ALA A 130 0.11 15.84 19.90
CA ALA A 130 -1.26 16.24 20.22
C ALA A 130 -2.06 15.09 20.86
N PRO A 131 -3.07 15.39 21.70
CA PRO A 131 -3.94 14.35 22.25
C PRO A 131 -4.58 13.50 21.15
N GLY A 132 -4.50 12.18 21.27
CA GLY A 132 -5.04 11.23 20.29
C GLY A 132 -4.26 11.12 18.97
N GLU A 133 -3.15 11.86 18.82
CA GLU A 133 -2.24 11.67 17.69
C GLU A 133 -1.54 10.32 17.78
N ARG A 134 -1.61 9.57 16.67
CA ARG A 134 -0.97 8.27 16.48
C ARG A 134 0.20 8.40 15.52
N PHE A 135 1.26 7.63 15.77
CA PHE A 135 2.50 7.67 15.01
C PHE A 135 2.80 6.30 14.39
N TYR A 136 3.11 6.26 13.10
CA TYR A 136 3.40 5.03 12.36
C TYR A 136 4.70 5.12 11.57
N GLY A 137 5.16 3.99 11.04
CA GLY A 137 6.35 3.92 10.20
C GLY A 137 7.62 3.60 10.98
N LEU A 138 8.77 4.14 10.59
CA LEU A 138 10.08 3.97 11.24
C LEU A 138 10.73 2.57 11.10
N GLY A 139 10.41 1.84 10.04
CA GLY A 139 11.01 0.56 9.66
C GLY A 139 10.16 -0.66 9.97
N ALA A 140 10.56 -1.82 9.43
CA ALA A 140 9.92 -3.10 9.70
C ALA A 140 10.20 -3.55 11.15
N ARG A 141 9.16 -3.82 11.93
CA ARG A 141 9.27 -4.21 13.35
C ARG A 141 8.30 -5.35 13.69
N GLU A 142 8.62 -6.09 14.76
CA GLU A 142 7.79 -7.19 15.27
C GLU A 142 6.72 -6.73 16.28
N SER A 143 6.66 -5.43 16.57
CA SER A 143 5.73 -4.84 17.56
C SER A 143 4.28 -5.12 17.19
N SER A 144 3.47 -5.53 18.18
CA SER A 144 2.01 -5.63 18.06
C SER A 144 1.32 -4.27 18.02
N ALA A 145 1.99 -3.21 18.46
CA ALA A 145 1.44 -1.86 18.44
C ALA A 145 1.73 -1.23 17.08
N ALA A 146 0.68 -0.95 16.30
CA ALA A 146 0.79 -0.17 15.07
C ALA A 146 1.16 1.29 15.39
N ASP A 147 0.45 1.86 16.37
CA ASP A 147 0.72 3.19 16.92
C ASP A 147 1.93 3.15 17.86
N ALA A 148 2.91 4.00 17.57
CA ALA A 148 4.13 4.15 18.33
C ALA A 148 3.99 5.05 19.56
N ARG A 149 2.83 5.66 19.82
CA ARG A 149 2.62 6.47 21.03
C ARG A 149 2.92 5.65 22.31
N GLY A 150 3.64 6.26 23.24
CA GLY A 150 4.17 5.62 24.44
C GLY A 150 5.44 4.79 24.23
N MET A 151 6.07 4.85 23.05
CA MET A 151 7.26 4.04 22.71
C MET A 151 8.49 4.89 22.41
N ILE A 152 9.66 4.26 22.60
CA ILE A 152 10.94 4.74 22.06
C ILE A 152 11.36 3.77 20.95
N ILE A 153 11.68 4.30 19.77
CA ILE A 153 12.04 3.54 18.58
C ILE A 153 13.39 4.03 18.08
N GLU A 154 14.35 3.11 17.99
CA GLU A 154 15.62 3.33 17.30
C GLU A 154 15.52 2.80 15.86
N THR A 155 15.94 3.58 14.87
CA THR A 155 15.83 3.18 13.47
C THR A 155 16.85 3.86 12.57
N GLY A 156 17.26 3.14 11.52
CA GLY A 156 17.95 3.69 10.34
C GLY A 156 17.00 3.90 9.16
N ARG A 157 15.68 3.76 9.34
CA ARG A 157 14.63 3.93 8.32
C ARG A 157 13.66 5.03 8.77
N PRO A 158 14.03 6.32 8.68
CA PRO A 158 13.33 7.39 9.38
C PRO A 158 12.19 8.01 8.53
N PHE A 159 11.25 7.17 8.11
CA PHE A 159 9.99 7.63 7.50
C PHE A 159 8.85 7.51 8.52
N LEU A 160 8.34 8.65 8.97
CA LEU A 160 7.28 8.78 9.97
C LEU A 160 5.97 9.18 9.31
N LEU A 161 4.87 8.60 9.77
CA LEU A 161 3.52 9.03 9.44
C LEU A 161 2.77 9.42 10.72
N SER A 162 2.02 10.52 10.66
CA SER A 162 1.10 10.93 11.74
C SER A 162 -0.35 10.78 11.29
N SER A 163 -1.21 10.35 12.22
CA SER A 163 -2.66 10.35 12.00
C SER A 163 -3.27 11.74 11.83
N ARG A 164 -2.50 12.81 12.05
CA ARG A 164 -2.92 14.20 11.78
C ARG A 164 -2.81 14.59 10.31
N GLY A 165 -2.37 13.70 9.43
CA GLY A 165 -2.30 13.96 7.99
C GLY A 165 -0.98 14.60 7.55
N TYR A 166 0.12 14.25 8.22
CA TYR A 166 1.45 14.59 7.74
C TYR A 166 2.41 13.41 7.83
N GLY A 167 3.44 13.42 6.98
CA GLY A 167 4.57 12.51 7.05
C GLY A 167 5.89 13.27 7.09
N LEU A 168 6.93 12.62 7.63
CA LEU A 168 8.29 13.14 7.65
C LEU A 168 9.26 12.09 7.11
N HIS A 169 10.13 12.49 6.19
CA HIS A 169 11.28 11.69 5.78
C HIS A 169 12.55 12.41 6.19
N HIS A 170 13.27 11.88 7.18
CA HIS A 170 14.54 12.44 7.61
C HIS A 170 15.66 11.95 6.69
N THR A 171 16.36 12.86 6.01
CA THR A 171 17.28 12.47 4.91
C THR A 171 18.75 12.44 5.31
N SER A 172 19.09 12.98 6.48
CA SER A 172 20.47 12.91 6.99
C SER A 172 20.88 11.44 7.20
N PRO A 173 22.00 10.97 6.64
CA PRO A 173 22.47 9.61 6.89
C PRO A 173 22.81 9.45 8.38
N GLY A 174 22.22 8.46 9.05
CA GLY A 174 22.47 8.22 10.46
C GLY A 174 21.45 7.32 11.11
N ASN A 175 21.63 7.11 12.42
CA ASN A 175 20.68 6.43 13.27
C ASN A 175 19.85 7.46 14.04
N TYR A 176 18.59 7.12 14.24
CA TYR A 176 17.60 7.99 14.85
C TYR A 176 16.99 7.32 16.07
N VAL A 177 16.68 8.12 17.09
CA VAL A 177 15.84 7.71 18.21
C VAL A 177 14.60 8.59 18.21
N PHE A 178 13.43 7.97 18.14
CA PHE A 178 12.14 8.64 18.24
C PHE A 178 11.50 8.24 19.56
N ASP A 179 11.22 9.20 20.42
CA ASP A 179 10.42 9.02 21.64
C ASP A 179 9.06 9.67 21.40
N PHE A 180 8.02 8.86 21.32
CA PHE A 180 6.65 9.33 21.24
C PHE A 180 6.02 9.20 22.61
N THR A 181 6.03 10.27 23.37
CA THR A 181 5.33 10.41 24.65
C THR A 181 5.76 9.45 25.76
N ARG A 182 6.92 8.80 25.65
CA ARG A 182 7.43 7.91 26.69
C ARG A 182 8.11 8.71 27.80
N THR A 183 8.96 9.67 27.43
CA THR A 183 9.67 10.53 28.39
C THR A 183 8.83 11.75 28.79
N GLY A 184 8.16 12.40 27.84
CA GLY A 184 7.28 13.55 28.08
C GLY A 184 5.87 13.29 27.53
N PRO A 185 4.80 13.30 28.34
CA PRO A 185 3.47 12.79 27.94
C PRO A 185 2.82 13.49 26.73
N ASP A 186 3.23 14.74 26.45
CA ASP A 186 2.76 15.56 25.35
C ASP A 186 3.88 15.92 24.35
N GLU A 187 4.98 15.17 24.39
CA GLU A 187 6.17 15.42 23.58
C GLU A 187 6.47 14.26 22.62
N ALA A 188 6.81 14.63 21.39
CA ALA A 188 7.47 13.76 20.42
C ALA A 188 8.91 14.26 20.23
N ILE A 189 9.88 13.49 20.70
CA ILE A 189 11.31 13.82 20.64
C ILE A 189 11.94 13.02 19.51
N VAL A 190 12.71 13.69 18.66
CA VAL A 190 13.59 13.03 17.69
C VAL A 190 15.04 13.40 17.98
N LEU A 191 15.87 12.38 18.09
CA LEU A 191 17.30 12.50 18.31
C LEU A 191 18.03 11.90 17.11
N TYR A 192 18.82 12.73 16.43
CA TYR A 192 19.69 12.30 15.35
C TYR A 192 21.07 12.04 15.93
N ARG A 193 21.60 10.82 15.75
CA ARG A 193 22.88 10.41 16.32
C ARG A 193 24.05 10.76 15.40
N GLY A 194 24.94 11.64 15.85
CA GLY A 194 26.18 11.98 15.16
C GLY A 194 26.00 12.51 13.72
N VAL A 195 24.88 13.16 13.43
CA VAL A 195 24.58 13.66 12.08
C VAL A 195 25.12 15.07 11.83
N PRO A 196 25.45 15.43 10.59
CA PRO A 196 25.95 16.77 10.27
C PRO A 196 24.84 17.85 10.33
N ARG A 197 23.59 17.49 9.96
CA ARG A 197 22.48 18.42 9.73
C ARG A 197 21.19 17.91 10.36
N PHE A 198 20.29 18.85 10.70
CA PHE A 198 18.89 18.55 11.01
C PHE A 198 18.09 18.76 9.74
N GLU A 199 17.73 17.66 9.07
CA GLU A 199 17.12 17.73 7.75
C GLU A 199 15.97 16.74 7.63
N TYR A 200 14.85 17.19 7.07
CA TYR A 200 13.74 16.34 6.69
C TYR A 200 12.88 16.97 5.58
N TRP A 201 12.18 16.12 4.84
CA TRP A 201 11.03 16.50 4.04
C TRP A 201 9.76 16.35 4.86
N PHE A 202 8.90 17.36 4.79
CA PHE A 202 7.55 17.36 5.31
C PHE A 202 6.58 17.13 4.15
N TYR A 203 5.60 16.26 4.38
CA TYR A 203 4.53 15.96 3.43
C TYR A 203 3.19 16.16 4.10
N TYR A 204 2.31 16.98 3.52
CA TYR A 204 0.92 17.08 3.93
C TYR A 204 0.00 16.22 3.06
N GLY A 205 -0.91 15.49 3.69
CA GLY A 205 -1.96 14.77 2.99
C GLY A 205 -3.08 14.36 3.95
N PRO A 206 -4.36 14.55 3.59
CA PRO A 206 -5.49 14.19 4.46
C PRO A 206 -5.64 12.66 4.67
N SER A 207 -4.82 11.86 4.00
CA SER A 207 -4.72 10.41 4.19
C SER A 207 -3.27 9.95 4.04
N ILE A 208 -2.95 8.75 4.55
CA ILE A 208 -1.63 8.13 4.34
C ILE A 208 -1.32 7.94 2.85
N LYS A 209 -2.31 7.62 2.02
CA LYS A 209 -2.15 7.54 0.56
C LYS A 209 -1.72 8.89 -0.04
N ALA A 210 -2.34 9.99 0.38
CA ALA A 210 -1.94 11.33 -0.09
C ALA A 210 -0.52 11.72 0.37
N ILE A 211 -0.10 11.30 1.57
CA ILE A 211 1.29 11.48 2.03
C ILE A 211 2.27 10.70 1.15
N TYR A 212 1.93 9.47 0.74
CA TYR A 212 2.76 8.68 -0.18
C TYR A 212 2.87 9.29 -1.58
N GLU A 213 1.79 9.88 -2.10
CA GLU A 213 1.81 10.60 -3.38
C GLU A 213 2.76 11.81 -3.33
N GLU A 214 2.79 12.54 -2.22
CA GLU A 214 3.73 13.64 -2.03
C GLU A 214 5.18 13.13 -1.82
N HIS A 215 5.37 12.02 -1.11
CA HIS A 215 6.68 11.39 -0.95
C HIS A 215 7.27 10.91 -2.29
N LEU A 216 6.42 10.38 -3.18
CA LEU A 216 6.78 9.93 -4.52
C LEU A 216 7.44 11.03 -5.36
N GLU A 217 6.97 12.28 -5.25
CA GLU A 217 7.51 13.43 -5.99
C GLU A 217 8.95 13.78 -5.57
N VAL A 218 9.29 13.52 -4.31
CA VAL A 218 10.63 13.74 -3.74
C VAL A 218 11.54 12.55 -4.02
N ALA A 219 11.10 11.36 -3.64
CA ALA A 219 11.87 10.13 -3.65
C ALA A 219 11.11 9.07 -4.48
N PRO A 220 11.24 9.09 -5.81
CA PRO A 220 10.53 8.13 -6.64
C PRO A 220 10.97 6.71 -6.28
N PRO A 221 10.06 5.73 -6.33
CA PRO A 221 10.41 4.35 -6.10
C PRO A 221 11.49 3.97 -7.10
N ARG A 222 12.56 3.35 -6.60
CA ARG A 222 13.36 2.47 -7.44
C ARG A 222 12.42 1.30 -7.78
N GLY A 223 11.66 1.41 -8.88
CA GLY A 223 10.38 0.72 -9.13
C GLY A 223 10.45 -0.81 -9.21
N TYR A 224 9.36 -1.50 -8.86
CA TYR A 224 9.17 -2.95 -9.04
C TYR A 224 9.37 -3.36 -10.49
N ALA A 225 10.29 -4.30 -10.76
CA ALA A 225 10.23 -4.99 -12.04
C ALA A 225 9.11 -6.01 -11.92
N MET A 226 8.25 -6.11 -12.93
CA MET A 226 7.20 -7.15 -13.03
C MET A 226 7.73 -8.55 -12.67
N PHE A 227 8.97 -8.85 -13.08
CA PHE A 227 9.65 -10.13 -12.82
C PHE A 227 10.11 -10.34 -11.38
N ASP A 228 9.99 -9.36 -10.49
CA ASP A 228 10.35 -9.50 -9.08
C ASP A 228 9.28 -10.27 -8.27
N LEU A 229 8.04 -10.33 -8.76
CA LEU A 229 6.99 -11.17 -8.14
C LEU A 229 7.21 -12.67 -8.35
N LEU A 230 8.02 -13.03 -9.36
CA LEU A 230 8.43 -14.38 -9.68
C LEU A 230 9.65 -14.75 -8.84
N ARG A 231 9.58 -15.88 -8.13
CA ARG A 231 10.62 -16.41 -7.23
C ARG A 231 12.01 -16.21 -7.85
N LYS A 232 12.89 -15.50 -7.14
CA LYS A 232 14.29 -15.38 -7.53
C LYS A 232 15.18 -16.21 -6.61
N GLU A 233 16.22 -16.77 -7.22
CA GLU A 233 17.37 -17.37 -6.51
C GLU A 233 18.15 -16.29 -5.73
N ALA A 234 18.02 -15.02 -6.12
CA ALA A 234 18.59 -13.85 -5.43
C ALA A 234 17.61 -12.68 -5.37
N LEU A 235 17.43 -12.10 -4.19
CA LEU A 235 16.60 -10.91 -4.02
C LEU A 235 17.19 -9.70 -4.77
N PRO A 236 16.36 -8.78 -5.29
CA PRO A 236 16.83 -7.49 -5.78
C PRO A 236 17.60 -6.75 -4.67
N GLY A 237 18.69 -6.05 -4.99
CA GLY A 237 19.50 -5.33 -3.99
C GLY A 237 18.77 -4.23 -3.20
N ARG A 238 17.54 -3.89 -3.60
CA ARG A 238 16.63 -2.94 -2.93
C ARG A 238 15.61 -3.63 -2.00
N ALA A 239 15.56 -4.95 -2.00
CA ALA A 239 14.66 -5.70 -1.13
C ALA A 239 15.04 -5.47 0.34
N SER A 240 14.04 -5.45 1.21
CA SER A 240 14.22 -5.38 2.66
C SER A 240 13.66 -6.66 3.27
N LEU A 241 14.52 -7.47 3.88
CA LEU A 241 14.09 -8.68 4.56
C LEU A 241 13.19 -8.33 5.74
N LEU A 242 12.09 -9.07 5.87
CA LEU A 242 11.24 -9.02 7.04
C LEU A 242 11.93 -9.69 8.23
N PRO A 243 11.58 -9.29 9.48
CA PRO A 243 12.08 -9.97 10.67
C PRO A 243 11.73 -11.46 10.63
N ALA A 244 12.73 -12.32 10.78
CA ALA A 244 12.56 -13.79 10.78
C ALA A 244 13.04 -14.46 12.07
N GLY A 245 13.60 -13.69 13.01
CA GLY A 245 14.29 -14.21 14.20
C GLY A 245 15.50 -15.09 13.86
N ASP A 246 16.23 -15.53 14.88
CA ASP A 246 17.37 -16.44 14.70
C ASP A 246 16.92 -17.90 14.48
N VAL A 247 15.73 -18.25 14.99
CA VAL A 247 15.16 -19.61 14.94
C VAL A 247 13.70 -19.55 14.53
N ALA A 248 13.33 -20.35 13.54
CA ALA A 248 11.95 -20.49 13.07
C ALA A 248 11.02 -20.94 14.19
N SER A 249 10.00 -20.14 14.46
CA SER A 249 8.98 -20.37 15.48
C SER A 249 7.66 -19.71 15.10
N TRP A 250 6.59 -20.02 15.83
CA TRP A 250 5.32 -19.30 15.69
C TRP A 250 5.48 -17.80 15.95
N LYS A 251 6.34 -17.44 16.92
CA LYS A 251 6.67 -16.05 17.24
C LYS A 251 7.40 -15.36 16.09
N SER A 252 8.34 -16.04 15.43
CA SER A 252 9.04 -15.44 14.27
C SER A 252 8.11 -15.24 13.08
N LEU A 253 7.15 -16.15 12.86
CA LEU A 253 6.14 -15.99 11.81
C LEU A 253 5.22 -14.80 12.10
N GLU A 254 4.75 -14.69 13.34
CA GLU A 254 4.00 -13.52 13.81
C GLU A 254 4.81 -12.23 13.64
N GLY A 255 6.09 -12.23 14.02
CA GLY A 255 7.01 -11.12 13.85
C GLY A 255 7.17 -10.70 12.38
N ALA A 256 7.26 -11.66 11.46
CA ALA A 256 7.32 -11.39 10.02
C ALA A 256 6.02 -10.76 9.48
N ILE A 257 4.86 -11.26 9.90
CA ILE A 257 3.55 -10.73 9.52
C ILE A 257 3.42 -9.27 9.98
N ARG A 258 3.79 -8.98 11.24
CA ARG A 258 3.80 -7.62 11.78
C ARG A 258 4.83 -6.74 11.10
N GLY A 259 6.01 -7.30 10.83
CA GLY A 259 7.07 -6.67 10.08
C GLY A 259 6.61 -6.17 8.72
N LEU A 260 5.75 -6.93 8.02
CA LEU A 260 5.18 -6.53 6.74
C LEU A 260 4.29 -5.29 6.86
N VAL A 261 3.41 -5.25 7.87
CA VAL A 261 2.55 -4.08 8.11
C VAL A 261 3.38 -2.84 8.47
N HIS A 262 4.35 -2.99 9.37
CA HIS A 262 5.26 -1.90 9.74
C HIS A 262 6.12 -1.44 8.56
N ALA A 263 6.59 -2.36 7.71
CA ALA A 263 7.32 -2.05 6.49
C ALA A 263 6.46 -1.20 5.53
N SER A 264 5.21 -1.60 5.31
CA SER A 264 4.25 -0.84 4.50
C SER A 264 3.95 0.55 5.07
N LEU A 265 3.93 0.73 6.40
CA LEU A 265 3.78 2.05 7.03
C LEU A 265 5.05 2.90 6.99
N SER A 266 6.17 2.33 6.51
CA SER A 266 7.49 2.95 6.52
C SER A 266 8.04 3.28 5.13
N GLY A 267 7.18 3.26 4.09
CA GLY A 267 7.60 3.43 2.70
C GLY A 267 8.53 2.33 2.18
N ILE A 268 8.61 1.18 2.85
CA ILE A 268 9.38 0.04 2.37
C ILE A 268 8.55 -0.67 1.32
N LEU A 269 8.79 -0.32 0.06
CA LEU A 269 8.00 -0.84 -1.04
C LEU A 269 8.32 -2.28 -1.36
N ASN A 270 9.54 -2.76 -1.11
CA ASN A 270 10.04 -4.10 -1.48
C ASN A 270 10.32 -5.02 -0.28
N PRO A 271 9.34 -5.30 0.59
CA PRO A 271 9.53 -6.24 1.68
C PRO A 271 9.66 -7.67 1.15
N ALA A 272 10.59 -8.44 1.70
CA ALA A 272 10.85 -9.81 1.31
C ALA A 272 10.74 -10.76 2.51
N PHE A 273 10.01 -11.85 2.32
CA PHE A 273 9.93 -12.92 3.30
C PHE A 273 10.86 -14.07 2.92
N ASP A 274 11.68 -14.51 3.88
CA ASP A 274 12.52 -15.69 3.69
C ASP A 274 11.77 -16.96 4.11
N LEU A 275 11.21 -17.67 3.14
CA LEU A 275 10.57 -18.96 3.40
C LEU A 275 11.62 -20.03 3.75
N GLY A 276 12.88 -19.83 3.35
CA GLY A 276 13.94 -20.79 3.59
C GLY A 276 14.36 -20.91 5.05
N ALA A 277 14.24 -19.82 5.80
CA ALA A 277 14.44 -19.81 7.25
C ALA A 277 13.54 -20.84 8.00
N TYR A 278 12.43 -21.26 7.40
CA TYR A 278 11.49 -22.22 7.99
C TYR A 278 11.74 -23.67 7.54
N ALA A 279 12.72 -23.96 6.68
CA ALA A 279 12.92 -25.29 6.08
C ALA A 279 13.01 -26.43 7.11
N GLU A 280 13.63 -26.19 8.26
CA GLU A 280 13.78 -27.17 9.35
C GLU A 280 12.64 -27.14 10.38
N ALA A 281 11.70 -26.20 10.27
CA ALA A 281 10.57 -26.08 11.19
C ALA A 281 9.65 -27.32 11.16
N PRO A 282 8.85 -27.58 12.21
CA PRO A 282 7.77 -28.57 12.14
C PRO A 282 6.82 -28.30 10.96
N LEU A 283 6.24 -29.35 10.39
CA LEU A 283 5.42 -29.26 9.17
C LEU A 283 4.29 -28.22 9.28
N ASP A 284 3.62 -28.13 10.41
CA ASP A 284 2.49 -27.21 10.59
C ASP A 284 2.93 -25.74 10.58
N LEU A 285 4.08 -25.43 11.19
CA LEU A 285 4.66 -24.09 11.12
C LEU A 285 5.14 -23.78 9.69
N TYR A 286 5.80 -24.73 9.03
CA TYR A 286 6.22 -24.59 7.63
C TYR A 286 5.03 -24.30 6.71
N ARG A 287 3.91 -25.02 6.90
CA ARG A 287 2.68 -24.82 6.13
C ARG A 287 2.15 -23.40 6.27
N ARG A 288 2.10 -22.85 7.49
CA ARG A 288 1.66 -21.47 7.73
C ARG A 288 2.65 -20.43 7.18
N ALA A 289 3.95 -20.70 7.23
CA ALA A 289 4.95 -19.87 6.56
C ALA A 289 4.79 -19.88 5.03
N ALA A 290 4.52 -21.04 4.41
CA ALA A 290 4.25 -21.15 2.97
C ALA A 290 2.96 -20.42 2.56
N GLN A 291 1.91 -20.48 3.39
CA GLN A 291 0.69 -19.69 3.23
C GLN A 291 0.98 -18.20 3.20
N PHE A 292 1.68 -17.69 4.21
CA PHE A 292 2.06 -16.28 4.28
C PHE A 292 2.92 -15.89 3.08
N ALA A 293 3.92 -16.70 2.72
CA ALA A 293 4.79 -16.47 1.57
C ALA A 293 3.99 -16.29 0.26
N SER A 294 2.87 -17.00 0.09
CA SER A 294 2.09 -16.90 -1.15
C SER A 294 1.51 -15.51 -1.43
N ILE A 295 1.32 -14.69 -0.39
CA ILE A 295 0.66 -13.37 -0.45
C ILE A 295 1.58 -12.19 -0.16
N VAL A 296 2.88 -12.39 0.12
CA VAL A 296 3.83 -11.27 0.30
C VAL A 296 4.39 -10.78 -1.04
N PRO A 297 4.91 -9.54 -1.12
CA PRO A 297 5.45 -9.02 -2.38
C PRO A 297 6.64 -9.82 -2.93
N LEU A 298 7.67 -10.03 -2.11
CA LEU A 298 8.87 -10.79 -2.49
C LEU A 298 9.08 -12.00 -1.58
N ILE A 299 9.57 -13.09 -2.16
CA ILE A 299 9.90 -14.32 -1.43
C ILE A 299 11.34 -14.70 -1.79
N CYS A 300 12.13 -15.07 -0.78
CA CYS A 300 13.39 -15.76 -0.98
C CYS A 300 13.42 -17.10 -0.26
N ASP A 301 14.46 -17.87 -0.58
CA ASP A 301 14.70 -19.20 -0.08
C ASP A 301 16.18 -19.32 0.30
N SER A 302 16.60 -18.53 1.30
CA SER A 302 18.02 -18.36 1.58
C SER A 302 18.61 -19.66 2.15
N GLY A 303 19.38 -20.36 1.32
CA GLY A 303 20.19 -21.51 1.75
C GLY A 303 19.41 -22.71 2.31
N SER A 304 18.13 -22.90 1.95
CA SER A 304 17.33 -24.03 2.46
C SER A 304 18.01 -25.38 2.22
N PRO A 305 18.12 -26.25 3.23
CA PRO A 305 18.38 -27.66 2.99
C PRO A 305 17.28 -28.27 2.10
N PRO A 306 17.55 -29.40 1.42
CA PRO A 306 16.52 -30.12 0.69
C PRO A 306 15.31 -30.39 1.60
N LEU A 307 14.14 -29.89 1.19
CA LEU A 307 12.91 -30.10 1.95
C LEU A 307 12.52 -31.58 1.93
N ASP A 308 11.95 -32.04 3.04
CA ASP A 308 11.23 -33.31 3.03
C ASP A 308 10.02 -33.26 2.05
N PRO A 309 9.55 -34.43 1.56
CA PRO A 309 8.49 -34.47 0.56
C PRO A 309 7.18 -33.76 0.95
N ARG A 310 6.84 -33.72 2.24
CA ARG A 310 5.60 -33.08 2.72
C ARG A 310 5.73 -31.56 2.67
N LYS A 311 6.85 -31.02 3.14
CA LYS A 311 7.13 -29.57 3.03
C LYS A 311 7.26 -29.13 1.57
N HIS A 312 7.88 -29.96 0.73
CA HIS A 312 7.92 -29.68 -0.70
C HIS A 312 6.51 -29.60 -1.31
N ALA A 313 5.60 -30.51 -0.96
CA ALA A 313 4.22 -30.48 -1.43
C ALA A 313 3.47 -29.21 -0.96
N GLU A 314 3.63 -28.80 0.30
CA GLU A 314 3.06 -27.55 0.82
C GLU A 314 3.59 -26.33 0.06
N ARG A 315 4.90 -26.27 -0.17
CA ARG A 315 5.52 -25.20 -0.95
C ARG A 315 4.91 -25.12 -2.35
N GLN A 316 4.82 -26.24 -3.07
CA GLN A 316 4.28 -26.24 -4.43
C GLN A 316 2.82 -25.83 -4.47
N LYS A 317 2.00 -26.31 -3.52
CA LYS A 317 0.59 -25.92 -3.40
C LYS A 317 0.42 -24.41 -3.30
N TRP A 318 1.14 -23.77 -2.38
CA TRP A 318 1.03 -22.33 -2.15
C TRP A 318 1.72 -21.48 -3.23
N LEU A 319 2.72 -22.04 -3.93
CA LEU A 319 3.25 -21.42 -5.15
C LEU A 319 2.24 -21.46 -6.30
N VAL A 320 1.50 -22.54 -6.49
CA VAL A 320 0.41 -22.60 -7.49
C VAL A 320 -0.67 -21.58 -7.15
N TRP A 321 -1.09 -21.48 -5.89
CA TRP A 321 -2.02 -20.43 -5.45
C TRP A 321 -1.47 -19.02 -5.77
N ARG A 322 -0.21 -18.76 -5.45
CA ARG A 322 0.44 -17.48 -5.78
C ARG A 322 0.43 -17.22 -7.28
N GLN A 323 0.74 -18.20 -8.13
CA GLN A 323 0.69 -18.05 -9.59
C GLN A 323 -0.71 -17.65 -10.07
N ARG A 324 -1.76 -18.23 -9.47
CA ARG A 324 -3.13 -17.81 -9.74
C ARG A 324 -3.40 -16.36 -9.33
N LEU A 325 -2.80 -15.88 -8.25
CA LEU A 325 -2.96 -14.51 -7.74
C LEU A 325 -2.15 -13.46 -8.53
N ILE A 326 -1.22 -13.86 -9.41
CA ILE A 326 -0.34 -12.91 -10.13
C ILE A 326 -1.10 -11.80 -10.88
N PRO A 327 -2.19 -12.06 -11.65
CA PRO A 327 -2.91 -11.00 -12.34
C PRO A 327 -3.39 -9.88 -11.40
N PHE A 328 -3.82 -10.25 -10.19
CA PHE A 328 -4.18 -9.30 -9.14
C PHE A 328 -2.95 -8.54 -8.62
N LEU A 329 -1.87 -9.26 -8.27
CA LEU A 329 -0.65 -8.63 -7.73
C LEU A 329 0.01 -7.67 -8.74
N LEU A 330 -0.09 -7.94 -10.04
CA LEU A 330 0.46 -7.07 -11.07
C LEU A 330 -0.22 -5.70 -11.14
N ALA A 331 -1.52 -5.62 -10.88
CA ALA A 331 -2.21 -4.34 -10.79
C ALA A 331 -1.62 -3.49 -9.64
N TYR A 332 -1.30 -4.12 -8.51
CA TYR A 332 -0.72 -3.44 -7.35
C TYR A 332 0.77 -3.16 -7.48
N VAL A 333 1.53 -3.95 -8.25
CA VAL A 333 2.90 -3.58 -8.65
C VAL A 333 2.88 -2.27 -9.45
N GLU A 334 1.95 -2.15 -10.39
CA GLU A 334 1.83 -0.94 -11.19
C GLU A 334 1.33 0.24 -10.34
N GLU A 335 0.41 0.02 -9.39
CA GLU A 335 0.03 1.05 -8.43
C GLU A 335 1.22 1.52 -7.59
N THR A 336 2.07 0.61 -7.10
CA THR A 336 3.30 0.98 -6.39
C THR A 336 4.21 1.83 -7.26
N ASN A 337 4.39 1.47 -8.54
CA ASN A 337 5.25 2.21 -9.45
C ASN A 337 4.70 3.59 -9.82
N GLN A 338 3.38 3.71 -10.00
CA GLN A 338 2.73 4.94 -10.44
C GLN A 338 2.38 5.89 -9.29
N ARG A 339 2.06 5.35 -8.11
CA ARG A 339 1.52 6.12 -6.97
C ARG A 339 2.37 6.05 -5.71
N GLY A 340 3.40 5.21 -5.68
CA GLY A 340 4.30 5.07 -4.52
C GLY A 340 3.66 4.32 -3.34
N PHE A 341 2.53 3.64 -3.54
CA PHE A 341 1.85 2.91 -2.48
C PHE A 341 2.51 1.54 -2.25
N PRO A 342 2.67 1.08 -1.01
CA PRO A 342 3.09 -0.31 -0.76
C PRO A 342 2.03 -1.28 -1.29
N MET A 343 2.42 -2.40 -1.89
CA MET A 343 1.46 -3.41 -2.41
C MET A 343 0.52 -3.98 -1.33
N ILE A 344 0.96 -3.95 -0.08
CA ILE A 344 0.18 -4.35 1.09
C ILE A 344 -0.32 -3.09 1.76
N HIS A 345 -1.64 -2.94 1.88
CA HIS A 345 -2.27 -1.80 2.52
C HIS A 345 -2.68 -2.13 3.96
N PRO A 346 -2.00 -1.56 4.97
CA PRO A 346 -2.44 -1.63 6.36
C PRO A 346 -3.85 -1.08 6.54
N LEU A 347 -4.59 -1.61 7.53
CA LEU A 347 -5.92 -1.07 7.84
C LEU A 347 -5.86 0.40 8.26
N ALA A 348 -4.80 0.84 8.93
CA ALA A 348 -4.57 2.26 9.27
C ALA A 348 -4.49 3.16 8.02
N MET A 349 -4.02 2.64 6.89
CA MET A 349 -3.91 3.36 5.62
C MET A 349 -5.25 3.45 4.89
N GLN A 350 -6.00 2.35 4.84
CA GLN A 350 -7.26 2.29 4.08
C GLN A 350 -8.48 2.76 4.88
N PHE A 351 -8.47 2.57 6.20
CA PHE A 351 -9.55 2.93 7.11
C PHE A 351 -9.01 3.81 8.26
N PRO A 352 -8.45 5.00 7.97
CA PRO A 352 -7.78 5.81 8.99
C PRO A 352 -8.70 6.28 10.15
N LYS A 353 -10.01 6.36 9.88
CA LYS A 353 -11.05 6.70 10.88
C LYS A 353 -11.62 5.49 11.63
N ASP A 354 -11.17 4.28 11.31
CA ASP A 354 -11.56 3.06 12.01
C ASP A 354 -10.54 2.78 13.11
N GLU A 355 -10.84 3.20 14.33
CA GLU A 355 -9.90 3.11 15.46
C GLU A 355 -9.42 1.67 15.72
N PRO A 356 -10.29 0.64 15.86
CA PRO A 356 -9.84 -0.74 16.00
C PRO A 356 -8.92 -1.19 14.86
N GLY A 357 -9.29 -0.89 13.61
CA GLY A 357 -8.50 -1.28 12.44
C GLY A 357 -7.12 -0.62 12.41
N GLY A 358 -7.04 0.66 12.80
CA GLY A 358 -5.80 1.43 12.82
C GLY A 358 -4.74 0.94 13.81
N LEU A 359 -5.11 0.06 14.75
CA LEU A 359 -4.20 -0.49 15.76
C LEU A 359 -3.64 -1.87 15.40
N LEU A 360 -4.15 -2.51 14.34
CA LEU A 360 -3.82 -3.90 14.01
C LEU A 360 -2.55 -3.98 13.15
N THR A 361 -1.70 -4.94 13.50
CA THR A 361 -0.46 -5.25 12.77
C THR A 361 -0.39 -6.69 12.28
N ASP A 362 -1.41 -7.50 12.53
CA ASP A 362 -1.41 -8.95 12.28
C ASP A 362 -2.37 -9.36 11.14
N GLN A 363 -2.98 -8.38 10.49
CA GLN A 363 -3.84 -8.51 9.32
C GLN A 363 -3.70 -7.27 8.45
N PHE A 364 -3.92 -7.41 7.16
CA PHE A 364 -3.71 -6.36 6.17
C PHE A 364 -4.55 -6.60 4.93
N LEU A 365 -4.65 -5.59 4.07
CA LEU A 365 -5.24 -5.75 2.77
C LEU A 365 -4.15 -6.06 1.73
N LEU A 366 -4.42 -7.04 0.89
CA LEU A 366 -3.78 -7.16 -0.42
C LEU A 366 -4.56 -6.21 -1.32
N GLY A 367 -3.92 -5.12 -1.72
CA GLY A 367 -4.65 -4.04 -2.38
C GLY A 367 -5.74 -3.42 -1.52
N ASP A 368 -6.89 -3.14 -2.11
CA ASP A 368 -8.07 -2.62 -1.40
C ASP A 368 -9.23 -3.66 -1.32
N GLU A 369 -9.10 -4.79 -2.02
CA GLU A 369 -10.16 -5.78 -2.24
C GLU A 369 -10.08 -6.97 -1.29
N ILE A 370 -8.90 -7.45 -0.90
CA ILE A 370 -8.76 -8.70 -0.14
C ILE A 370 -8.14 -8.43 1.22
N LEU A 371 -8.87 -8.72 2.30
CA LEU A 371 -8.33 -8.77 3.65
C LEU A 371 -7.69 -10.12 3.91
N ALA A 372 -6.40 -10.12 4.23
CA ALA A 372 -5.65 -11.29 4.63
C ALA A 372 -5.41 -11.29 6.14
N ALA A 373 -5.67 -12.43 6.78
CA ALA A 373 -5.41 -12.65 8.20
C ALA A 373 -4.65 -13.97 8.40
N PRO A 374 -3.34 -14.01 8.08
CA PRO A 374 -2.53 -15.22 8.19
C PRO A 374 -2.58 -15.82 9.60
N VAL A 375 -2.51 -17.14 9.68
CA VAL A 375 -2.54 -17.88 10.94
C VAL A 375 -1.11 -18.08 11.44
N TYR A 376 -0.85 -17.65 12.66
CA TYR A 376 0.46 -17.77 13.32
C TYR A 376 0.34 -18.45 14.70
N THR A 377 -0.75 -19.19 14.92
CA THR A 377 -1.04 -19.94 16.14
C THR A 377 -1.00 -21.45 15.88
N VAL A 378 -0.53 -22.23 16.86
CA VAL A 378 -0.38 -23.68 16.74
C VAL A 378 -1.72 -24.41 16.60
N ASP A 379 -2.77 -23.89 17.21
CA ASP A 379 -4.11 -24.49 17.24
C ASP A 379 -5.00 -24.06 16.08
N GLY A 380 -4.50 -23.20 15.18
CA GLY A 380 -5.25 -22.71 14.02
C GLY A 380 -6.33 -21.68 14.34
N ARG A 381 -6.47 -21.23 15.59
CA ARG A 381 -7.44 -20.19 15.96
C ARG A 381 -6.95 -18.81 15.55
N ARG A 382 -7.84 -18.02 14.95
CA ARG A 382 -7.54 -16.65 14.54
C ARG A 382 -8.73 -15.73 14.84
N ARG A 383 -8.44 -14.56 15.41
CA ARG A 383 -9.40 -13.47 15.53
C ARG A 383 -9.18 -12.52 14.35
N VAL A 384 -10.23 -12.22 13.60
CA VAL A 384 -10.14 -11.35 12.42
C VAL A 384 -11.09 -10.19 12.59
N TYR A 385 -10.56 -8.97 12.56
CA TYR A 385 -11.38 -7.76 12.50
C TYR A 385 -11.74 -7.46 11.05
N LEU A 386 -13.03 -7.40 10.75
CA LEU A 386 -13.53 -6.98 9.45
C LEU A 386 -13.89 -5.49 9.53
N PRO A 387 -13.24 -4.59 8.77
CA PRO A 387 -13.55 -3.16 8.81
C PRO A 387 -14.86 -2.86 8.08
N MET A 388 -15.23 -1.59 7.98
CA MET A 388 -16.49 -1.17 7.33
C MET A 388 -16.68 -1.75 5.91
N GLY A 389 -17.80 -2.45 5.72
CA GLY A 389 -18.17 -3.07 4.44
C GLY A 389 -18.96 -4.35 4.63
N ARG A 390 -19.06 -5.16 3.57
CA ARG A 390 -19.38 -6.59 3.64
C ARG A 390 -18.18 -7.36 3.08
N TRP A 391 -17.94 -8.53 3.65
CA TRP A 391 -16.75 -9.31 3.39
C TRP A 391 -17.13 -10.76 3.15
N THR A 392 -16.72 -11.30 2.01
CA THR A 392 -16.93 -12.69 1.64
C THR A 392 -15.67 -13.49 1.94
N ASP A 393 -15.78 -14.48 2.82
CA ASP A 393 -14.73 -15.47 3.06
C ASP A 393 -14.48 -16.27 1.77
N LEU A 394 -13.26 -16.19 1.23
CA LEU A 394 -12.89 -16.83 -0.03
C LEU A 394 -12.85 -18.36 0.04
N TYR A 395 -12.72 -18.94 1.23
CA TYR A 395 -12.73 -20.38 1.43
C TYR A 395 -14.16 -20.92 1.55
N THR A 396 -14.95 -20.35 2.45
CA THR A 396 -16.31 -20.85 2.75
C THR A 396 -17.39 -20.27 1.84
N ASN A 397 -17.09 -19.19 1.12
CA ASN A 397 -18.07 -18.35 0.41
C ASN A 397 -19.13 -17.72 1.34
N LYS A 398 -18.87 -17.64 2.64
CA LYS A 398 -19.80 -17.01 3.59
C LYS A 398 -19.61 -15.49 3.60
N GLU A 399 -20.71 -14.76 3.59
CA GLU A 399 -20.68 -13.30 3.77
C GLU A 399 -20.72 -12.93 5.26
N HIS A 400 -19.93 -11.92 5.62
CA HIS A 400 -19.83 -11.32 6.94
C HIS A 400 -20.05 -9.81 6.85
N ALA A 401 -20.82 -9.24 7.78
CA ALA A 401 -20.87 -7.79 7.92
C ALA A 401 -19.54 -7.25 8.48
N GLY A 402 -19.19 -6.02 8.12
CA GLY A 402 -18.02 -5.33 8.66
C GLY A 402 -18.23 -4.75 10.06
N ARG A 403 -17.22 -4.01 10.55
CA ARG A 403 -17.14 -3.40 11.89
C ARG A 403 -17.30 -4.41 13.02
N GLN A 404 -16.76 -5.61 12.86
CA GLN A 404 -16.82 -6.65 13.88
C GLN A 404 -15.58 -7.53 13.86
N THR A 405 -15.27 -8.15 15.01
CA THR A 405 -14.29 -9.22 15.10
C THR A 405 -14.99 -10.56 15.04
N ILE A 406 -14.54 -11.43 14.14
CA ILE A 406 -14.97 -12.83 14.07
C ILE A 406 -13.86 -13.75 14.58
N GLU A 407 -14.25 -14.91 15.09
CA GLU A 407 -13.32 -16.00 15.41
C GLU A 407 -13.42 -17.07 14.35
N ILE A 408 -12.27 -17.54 13.88
CA ILE A 408 -12.17 -18.59 12.89
C ILE A 408 -11.28 -19.72 13.40
N GLN A 409 -11.69 -20.95 13.12
CA GLN A 409 -10.87 -22.13 13.22
C GLN A 409 -10.36 -22.44 11.80
N ALA A 410 -9.11 -22.10 11.52
CA ALA A 410 -8.53 -22.31 10.21
C ALA A 410 -7.98 -23.74 10.13
N GLU A 411 -8.58 -24.56 9.27
CA GLU A 411 -8.02 -25.86 8.90
C GLU A 411 -6.59 -25.70 8.36
N PRO A 412 -5.76 -26.77 8.39
CA PRO A 412 -4.35 -26.67 7.97
C PRO A 412 -4.19 -26.04 6.59
N ASP A 413 -5.10 -26.34 5.67
CA ASP A 413 -5.07 -25.93 4.27
C ASP A 413 -5.76 -24.61 3.96
N VAL A 414 -6.17 -23.86 4.99
CA VAL A 414 -6.90 -22.61 4.84
C VAL A 414 -6.03 -21.42 5.23
N LEU A 415 -5.79 -20.53 4.28
CA LEU A 415 -5.31 -19.18 4.53
C LEU A 415 -6.54 -18.26 4.60
N PRO A 416 -6.84 -17.64 5.75
CA PRO A 416 -8.00 -16.75 5.87
C PRO A 416 -7.86 -15.51 4.99
N LEU A 417 -8.68 -15.45 3.95
CA LEU A 417 -8.78 -14.36 3.00
C LEU A 417 -10.25 -13.97 2.83
N PHE A 418 -10.53 -12.68 2.83
CA PHE A 418 -11.88 -12.15 2.70
C PHE A 418 -11.92 -11.10 1.59
N ALA A 419 -12.71 -11.32 0.55
CA ALA A 419 -12.94 -10.32 -0.48
C ALA A 419 -14.01 -9.32 -0.03
N ARG A 420 -13.74 -8.04 -0.25
CA ARG A 420 -14.71 -6.97 -0.03
C ARG A 420 -15.80 -7.05 -1.09
N ASN A 421 -17.06 -7.02 -0.67
CA ASN A 421 -18.16 -6.92 -1.62
C ASN A 421 -18.14 -5.56 -2.33
N GLY A 422 -18.38 -5.58 -3.64
CA GLY A 422 -18.13 -4.49 -4.57
C GLY A 422 -16.81 -4.62 -5.33
N SER A 423 -16.02 -5.67 -5.08
CA SER A 423 -14.75 -5.90 -5.75
C SER A 423 -14.82 -6.97 -6.84
N ILE A 424 -13.94 -6.85 -7.83
CA ILE A 424 -13.66 -7.88 -8.83
C ILE A 424 -12.22 -8.34 -8.63
N VAL A 425 -12.01 -9.62 -8.35
CA VAL A 425 -10.69 -10.21 -8.12
C VAL A 425 -10.31 -11.09 -9.32
N PRO A 426 -9.28 -10.72 -10.11
CA PRO A 426 -8.79 -11.53 -11.21
C PRO A 426 -7.84 -12.63 -10.68
N LEU A 427 -8.11 -13.88 -11.07
CA LEU A 427 -7.20 -15.00 -10.86
C LEU A 427 -6.83 -15.62 -12.21
N ALA A 428 -5.57 -15.98 -12.40
CA ALA A 428 -5.21 -16.81 -13.53
C ALA A 428 -5.93 -18.17 -13.46
N GLY A 429 -6.22 -18.72 -14.63
CA GLY A 429 -6.91 -19.99 -14.76
C GLY A 429 -6.16 -21.13 -14.06
N GLU A 430 -6.90 -22.19 -13.72
CA GLU A 430 -6.34 -23.38 -13.06
C GLU A 430 -5.21 -24.05 -13.87
N THR A 431 -5.20 -23.83 -15.19
CA THR A 431 -4.12 -24.23 -16.10
C THR A 431 -3.65 -23.02 -16.90
N ALA A 432 -2.42 -23.06 -17.42
CA ALA A 432 -1.85 -21.96 -18.20
C ALA A 432 -2.66 -21.60 -19.48
N ALA A 433 -3.44 -22.55 -20.01
CA ALA A 433 -4.32 -22.35 -21.16
C ALA A 433 -5.80 -22.12 -20.76
N GLY A 434 -6.12 -22.16 -19.47
CA GLY A 434 -7.47 -21.95 -18.97
C GLY A 434 -7.90 -20.48 -19.03
N PRO A 435 -9.21 -20.20 -18.97
CA PRO A 435 -9.70 -18.83 -18.91
C PRO A 435 -9.24 -18.14 -17.62
N MET A 436 -9.02 -16.83 -17.68
CA MET A 436 -8.82 -16.03 -16.46
C MET A 436 -10.15 -15.91 -15.72
N GLU A 437 -10.14 -16.18 -14.42
CA GLU A 437 -11.32 -16.07 -13.57
C GLU A 437 -11.47 -14.63 -13.07
N LEU A 438 -12.67 -14.08 -13.21
CA LEU A 438 -13.07 -12.76 -12.71
C LEU A 438 -14.11 -12.96 -11.60
N HIS A 439 -13.64 -13.03 -10.36
CA HIS A 439 -14.51 -13.21 -9.20
C HIS A 439 -15.16 -11.88 -8.82
N TYR A 440 -16.44 -11.73 -9.09
CA TYR A 440 -17.22 -10.57 -8.66
C TYR A 440 -18.01 -10.89 -7.39
N PHE A 441 -17.82 -10.06 -6.37
CA PHE A 441 -18.53 -10.14 -5.09
C PHE A 441 -19.59 -9.04 -5.04
N PRO A 442 -20.89 -9.32 -5.28
CA PRO A 442 -21.85 -8.25 -5.55
C PRO A 442 -22.09 -7.25 -4.41
N SER A 443 -22.23 -5.98 -4.81
CA SER A 443 -22.74 -4.86 -4.02
C SER A 443 -23.43 -3.87 -4.96
N LEU A 444 -23.22 -2.55 -4.84
CA LEU A 444 -23.80 -1.55 -5.77
C LEU A 444 -23.17 -1.58 -7.17
N ALA A 445 -21.84 -1.65 -7.27
CA ALA A 445 -21.07 -1.83 -8.50
C ALA A 445 -19.63 -2.24 -8.11
N GLY A 446 -18.90 -2.84 -9.04
CA GLY A 446 -17.47 -3.15 -8.89
C GLY A 446 -16.69 -2.88 -10.16
N GLU A 447 -15.52 -2.28 -10.02
CA GLU A 447 -14.63 -1.90 -11.12
C GLU A 447 -13.24 -2.48 -10.87
N LEU A 448 -12.58 -2.91 -11.94
CA LEU A 448 -11.22 -3.41 -11.93
C LEU A 448 -10.49 -2.89 -13.17
N PHE A 449 -9.30 -2.33 -12.96
CA PHE A 449 -8.33 -2.02 -14.00
C PHE A 449 -7.29 -3.13 -14.06
N LEU A 450 -7.53 -4.13 -14.92
CA LEU A 450 -6.63 -5.25 -15.10
C LEU A 450 -5.42 -4.81 -15.94
N TYR A 451 -4.24 -4.81 -15.32
CA TYR A 451 -3.00 -4.43 -16.00
C TYR A 451 -2.53 -5.52 -16.97
N GLU A 452 -2.33 -5.13 -18.23
CA GLU A 452 -1.83 -5.99 -19.32
C GLU A 452 -0.35 -5.64 -19.58
N PRO A 453 0.61 -6.33 -18.95
CA PRO A 453 2.00 -5.89 -18.92
C PRO A 453 2.69 -5.88 -20.29
N GLU A 454 2.33 -6.82 -21.18
CA GLU A 454 2.93 -6.95 -22.51
C GLU A 454 2.67 -5.73 -23.41
N ILE A 455 1.59 -5.00 -23.13
CA ILE A 455 1.17 -3.83 -23.90
C ILE A 455 1.10 -2.56 -23.05
N ARG A 456 1.42 -2.65 -21.75
CA ARG A 456 1.38 -1.56 -20.76
C ARG A 456 0.08 -0.76 -20.81
N ALA A 457 -1.04 -1.46 -20.80
CA ALA A 457 -2.38 -0.89 -20.86
C ALA A 457 -3.32 -1.58 -19.87
N TYR A 458 -4.50 -1.01 -19.66
CA TYR A 458 -5.49 -1.55 -18.73
C TYR A 458 -6.72 -2.06 -19.49
N THR A 459 -7.03 -3.35 -19.32
CA THR A 459 -8.36 -3.90 -19.61
C THR A 459 -9.29 -3.42 -18.50
N GLN A 460 -10.39 -2.75 -18.85
CA GLN A 460 -11.38 -2.29 -17.86
C GLN A 460 -12.45 -3.35 -17.68
N VAL A 461 -12.79 -3.64 -16.45
CA VAL A 461 -13.78 -4.66 -16.09
C VAL A 461 -14.77 -4.03 -15.12
N HIS A 462 -16.06 -4.13 -15.42
CA HIS A 462 -17.13 -3.54 -14.60
C HIS A 462 -18.24 -4.57 -14.40
N ALA A 463 -18.75 -4.66 -13.17
CA ALA A 463 -19.92 -5.45 -12.83
C ALA A 463 -20.88 -4.63 -11.99
N ALA A 464 -22.15 -4.57 -12.37
CA ALA A 464 -23.15 -3.82 -11.62
C ALA A 464 -24.56 -4.41 -11.76
N PRO A 465 -25.35 -4.49 -10.67
CA PRO A 465 -26.79 -4.66 -10.77
C PRO A 465 -27.43 -3.47 -11.49
N ALA A 466 -28.38 -3.75 -12.35
CA ALA A 466 -29.24 -2.77 -13.02
C ALA A 466 -30.68 -3.30 -13.03
N LEU A 467 -31.49 -2.88 -12.06
CA LEU A 467 -32.86 -3.39 -11.86
C LEU A 467 -32.88 -4.92 -11.66
N ASP A 468 -33.54 -5.65 -12.56
CA ASP A 468 -33.71 -7.10 -12.62
C ASP A 468 -32.57 -7.81 -13.38
N ILE A 469 -31.57 -7.07 -13.85
CA ILE A 469 -30.39 -7.64 -14.51
C ILE A 469 -29.10 -7.39 -13.72
N MET A 470 -28.14 -8.30 -13.88
CA MET A 470 -26.73 -8.06 -13.56
C MET A 470 -25.98 -7.82 -14.86
N ARG A 471 -25.31 -6.67 -14.99
CA ARG A 471 -24.46 -6.33 -16.13
C ARG A 471 -23.01 -6.64 -15.79
N LEU A 472 -22.37 -7.46 -16.61
CA LEU A 472 -20.95 -7.80 -16.55
C LEU A 472 -20.27 -7.32 -17.83
N GLU A 473 -19.22 -6.51 -17.72
CA GLU A 473 -18.63 -5.78 -18.84
C GLU A 473 -17.11 -5.90 -18.83
N ILE A 474 -16.53 -6.17 -20.01
CA ILE A 474 -15.08 -6.24 -20.23
C ILE A 474 -14.75 -5.38 -21.45
N GLU A 475 -13.94 -4.34 -21.26
CA GLU A 475 -13.31 -3.56 -22.31
C GLU A 475 -11.86 -4.01 -22.51
N ALA A 476 -11.66 -4.98 -23.40
CA ALA A 476 -10.41 -5.73 -23.50
C ALA A 476 -9.30 -4.95 -24.23
N LYS A 477 -8.10 -4.89 -23.63
CA LYS A 477 -6.88 -4.46 -24.31
C LYS A 477 -6.03 -5.62 -24.83
N ALA A 478 -6.26 -6.83 -24.33
CA ALA A 478 -5.67 -8.07 -24.81
C ALA A 478 -6.76 -9.09 -25.13
N ALA A 479 -6.56 -9.86 -26.20
CA ALA A 479 -7.46 -10.97 -26.53
C ALA A 479 -7.30 -12.08 -25.49
N ARG A 480 -8.40 -12.53 -24.88
CA ARG A 480 -8.37 -13.57 -23.84
C ARG A 480 -9.74 -14.22 -23.66
N SER A 481 -9.72 -15.47 -23.18
CA SER A 481 -10.88 -16.13 -22.59
C SER A 481 -11.01 -15.80 -21.09
N TYR A 482 -12.22 -15.45 -20.65
CA TYR A 482 -12.53 -15.17 -19.25
C TYR A 482 -13.64 -16.08 -18.75
N GLU A 483 -13.60 -16.38 -17.46
CA GLU A 483 -14.71 -16.95 -16.70
C GLU A 483 -15.16 -15.92 -15.66
N TRP A 484 -16.34 -15.35 -15.85
CA TRP A 484 -16.98 -14.61 -14.77
C TRP A 484 -17.46 -15.58 -13.69
N VAL A 485 -17.10 -15.30 -12.44
CA VAL A 485 -17.63 -16.00 -11.26
C VAL A 485 -18.36 -14.96 -10.41
N ALA A 486 -19.67 -14.85 -10.58
CA ALA A 486 -20.48 -13.89 -9.85
C ALA A 486 -21.08 -14.55 -8.60
N HIS A 487 -20.64 -14.11 -7.43
CA HIS A 487 -20.94 -14.73 -6.14
C HIS A 487 -22.32 -14.36 -5.60
N HIS A 488 -22.93 -15.25 -4.83
CA HIS A 488 -24.18 -15.03 -4.06
C HIS A 488 -25.41 -14.61 -4.85
N LEU A 489 -25.43 -14.83 -6.15
CA LEU A 489 -26.57 -14.52 -6.99
C LEU A 489 -27.59 -15.67 -6.99
N PRO A 490 -28.89 -15.37 -7.09
CA PRO A 490 -29.87 -16.40 -7.43
C PRO A 490 -29.55 -16.96 -8.83
N LYS A 491 -30.17 -18.09 -9.19
CA LYS A 491 -30.04 -18.63 -10.55
C LYS A 491 -30.70 -17.66 -11.55
N PRO A 492 -30.00 -17.17 -12.58
CA PRO A 492 -30.62 -16.35 -13.61
C PRO A 492 -31.56 -17.17 -14.50
N ASN A 493 -32.65 -16.55 -14.96
CA ASN A 493 -33.57 -17.10 -15.96
C ASN A 493 -32.92 -17.22 -17.34
N SER A 494 -31.97 -16.32 -17.63
CA SER A 494 -31.18 -16.35 -18.86
C SER A 494 -29.88 -15.57 -18.73
N VAL A 495 -28.91 -15.96 -19.53
CA VAL A 495 -27.65 -15.23 -19.73
C VAL A 495 -27.55 -14.86 -21.21
N THR A 496 -27.25 -13.60 -21.50
CA THR A 496 -27.10 -13.11 -22.88
C THR A 496 -25.84 -12.28 -23.04
N ALA A 497 -25.21 -12.34 -24.21
CA ALA A 497 -24.17 -11.40 -24.61
C ALA A 497 -24.17 -11.23 -26.13
N ARG A 498 -23.91 -10.02 -26.62
CA ARG A 498 -24.02 -9.68 -28.06
C ARG A 498 -25.35 -10.11 -28.68
N GLU A 499 -26.44 -9.88 -27.96
CA GLU A 499 -27.81 -10.26 -28.35
C GLU A 499 -28.04 -11.78 -28.54
N LYS A 500 -27.07 -12.62 -28.16
CA LYS A 500 -27.18 -14.08 -28.21
C LYS A 500 -27.44 -14.64 -26.82
N ARG A 501 -28.34 -15.61 -26.71
CA ARG A 501 -28.57 -16.38 -25.49
C ARG A 501 -27.48 -17.43 -25.32
N TYR A 502 -26.87 -17.46 -24.14
CA TYR A 502 -25.84 -18.42 -23.78
C TYR A 502 -26.48 -19.73 -23.32
N VAL A 503 -25.78 -20.84 -23.55
CA VAL A 503 -26.28 -22.19 -23.23
C VAL A 503 -25.94 -22.54 -21.79
N GLU A 504 -26.95 -22.93 -21.01
CA GLU A 504 -26.72 -23.47 -19.66
C GLU A 504 -26.11 -24.89 -19.79
N VAL A 505 -25.02 -25.14 -19.07
CA VAL A 505 -24.40 -26.46 -18.95
C VAL A 505 -24.59 -27.03 -17.54
N THR A 506 -24.46 -28.34 -17.41
CA THR A 506 -24.74 -29.07 -16.16
C THR A 506 -23.60 -29.06 -15.16
N SER A 507 -22.38 -28.70 -15.58
CA SER A 507 -21.22 -28.60 -14.68
C SER A 507 -20.21 -27.56 -15.16
N ARG A 508 -19.40 -27.06 -14.21
CA ARG A 508 -18.32 -26.09 -14.48
C ARG A 508 -17.30 -26.62 -15.50
N GLN A 509 -17.01 -27.93 -15.51
CA GLN A 509 -16.04 -28.53 -16.43
C GLN A 509 -16.48 -28.48 -17.90
N LEU A 510 -17.78 -28.28 -18.17
CA LEU A 510 -18.33 -28.14 -19.52
C LEU A 510 -18.39 -26.68 -19.98
N LEU A 511 -17.91 -25.74 -19.16
CA LEU A 511 -17.85 -24.34 -19.54
C LEU A 511 -16.88 -24.13 -20.70
N LYS A 512 -17.36 -23.38 -21.68
CA LYS A 512 -16.61 -22.86 -22.82
C LYS A 512 -17.25 -21.54 -23.24
N PRO A 513 -16.53 -20.66 -23.96
CA PRO A 513 -17.10 -19.39 -24.41
C PRO A 513 -18.48 -19.56 -25.05
N GLY A 514 -19.47 -18.79 -24.57
CA GLY A 514 -20.88 -18.88 -25.01
C GLY A 514 -21.78 -19.74 -24.12
N ASN A 515 -21.24 -20.34 -23.05
CA ASN A 515 -21.97 -21.14 -22.08
C ASN A 515 -21.93 -20.53 -20.67
N TRP A 516 -22.86 -20.96 -19.81
CA TRP A 516 -22.90 -20.61 -18.40
C TRP A 516 -23.31 -21.79 -17.52
N TYR A 517 -22.99 -21.74 -16.24
CA TYR A 517 -23.27 -22.76 -15.23
C TYR A 517 -23.71 -22.10 -13.93
N TYR A 518 -24.65 -22.71 -13.22
CA TYR A 518 -25.05 -22.29 -11.88
C TYR A 518 -24.59 -23.31 -10.83
N ASP A 519 -23.69 -22.90 -9.95
CA ASP A 519 -23.34 -23.67 -8.77
C ASP A 519 -24.34 -23.36 -7.65
N GLU A 520 -25.34 -24.23 -7.51
CA GLU A 520 -26.38 -24.09 -6.48
C GLU A 520 -25.82 -24.20 -5.06
N SER A 521 -24.75 -25.01 -4.86
CA SER A 521 -24.17 -25.24 -3.54
C SER A 521 -23.44 -24.01 -2.99
N ARG A 522 -22.82 -23.23 -3.89
CA ARG A 522 -22.13 -21.98 -3.55
C ARG A 522 -22.97 -20.74 -3.84
N ARG A 523 -24.07 -20.88 -4.60
CA ARG A 523 -24.86 -19.78 -5.18
C ARG A 523 -24.02 -18.86 -6.07
N ASN A 524 -23.23 -19.45 -6.96
CA ASN A 524 -22.38 -18.71 -7.89
C ASN A 524 -22.86 -18.91 -9.34
N VAL A 525 -22.84 -17.84 -10.13
CA VAL A 525 -23.09 -17.90 -11.57
C VAL A 525 -21.73 -17.85 -12.27
N HIS A 526 -21.46 -18.87 -13.08
CA HIS A 526 -20.25 -18.97 -13.89
C HIS A 526 -20.59 -18.69 -15.35
N VAL A 527 -19.90 -17.75 -15.99
CA VAL A 527 -20.11 -17.44 -17.41
C VAL A 527 -18.79 -17.41 -18.15
N ALA A 528 -18.64 -18.27 -19.14
CA ALA A 528 -17.44 -18.33 -19.96
C ALA A 528 -17.61 -17.45 -21.21
N VAL A 529 -16.64 -16.57 -21.44
CA VAL A 529 -16.63 -15.60 -22.54
C VAL A 529 -15.26 -15.56 -23.21
N GLU A 530 -15.24 -15.12 -24.46
CA GLU A 530 -14.02 -14.80 -25.19
C GLU A 530 -14.14 -13.39 -25.74
N VAL A 531 -13.11 -12.58 -25.53
CA VAL A 531 -13.08 -11.17 -25.92
C VAL A 531 -11.82 -10.90 -26.72
N GLU A 532 -11.98 -10.37 -27.93
CA GLU A 532 -10.86 -9.97 -28.76
C GLU A 532 -10.28 -8.63 -28.30
N ARG A 533 -9.02 -8.38 -28.66
CA ARG A 533 -8.36 -7.11 -28.40
C ARG A 533 -9.15 -5.94 -28.98
N GLY A 534 -9.40 -4.92 -28.16
CA GLY A 534 -10.09 -3.70 -28.55
C GLY A 534 -11.63 -3.80 -28.57
N GLN A 535 -12.19 -4.95 -28.17
CA GLN A 535 -13.64 -5.13 -28.07
C GLN A 535 -14.15 -4.84 -26.66
N THR A 536 -15.39 -4.34 -26.61
CA THR A 536 -16.20 -4.34 -25.40
C THR A 536 -17.20 -5.49 -25.48
N LEU A 537 -17.22 -6.35 -24.45
CA LEU A 537 -18.22 -7.39 -24.28
C LEU A 537 -19.07 -7.08 -23.06
N ILE A 538 -20.39 -7.03 -23.27
CA ILE A 538 -21.38 -6.89 -22.22
C ILE A 538 -22.18 -8.18 -22.15
N THR A 539 -22.27 -8.73 -20.95
CA THR A 539 -23.05 -9.92 -20.60
C THR A 539 -24.13 -9.52 -19.59
N HIS A 540 -25.36 -9.93 -19.83
CA HIS A 540 -26.49 -9.72 -18.92
C HIS A 540 -26.91 -11.04 -18.29
N LEU A 541 -27.10 -11.03 -16.97
CA LEU A 541 -27.80 -12.08 -16.24
C LEU A 541 -29.18 -11.54 -15.88
N SER A 542 -30.27 -12.15 -16.37
CA SER A 542 -31.65 -11.72 -16.06
C SER A 542 -32.26 -12.61 -14.98
N PHE A 543 -32.87 -12.03 -13.95
CA PHE A 543 -33.45 -12.76 -12.79
C PHE A 543 -34.98 -12.80 -12.77
#